data_AF-A0A2W4R2S4-F1
#
_entry.id   AF-A0A2W4R2S4-F1
#
_cell.length_a   1.000
_cell.length_b   1.000
_cell.length_c   1.000
_cell.angle_alpha   90.00
_cell.angle_beta   90.00
_cell.angle_gamma   90.00
#
_symmetry.space_group_name_H-M   'P 1'
#
loop_
_entity.id
_entity.type
_entity.pdbx_description
1 polymer ?
#
loop_
_entity_poly.entity_id
_entity_poly.type
_entity_poly.pdbx_seq_one_letter_code
_entity_poly.pdbx_strand_id
1 'polypeptide(L)'
;IFENAGEDGAVVVSKIAENPSYTFGYNAQTGEYGDLMAQGVIDPVKVVRHALLDAASVAGLLITTEAMVAELPKKETSPPMPSGGGMDF
;
A
#
# COMPACT_ATOMS: atom_id res chain seq x y z
N ILE A 1 -7.12 7.00 2.20
CA ILE A 1 -7.50 8.43 2.05
C ILE A 1 -8.43 8.84 3.19
N PHE A 2 -9.65 8.29 3.26
CA PHE A 2 -10.67 8.69 4.23
C PHE A 2 -10.31 8.40 5.69
N GLU A 3 -9.76 7.21 5.97
CA GLU A 3 -9.29 6.87 7.33
C GLU A 3 -8.20 7.83 7.82
N ASN A 4 -7.28 8.22 6.94
CA ASN A 4 -6.22 9.19 7.26
C ASN A 4 -6.78 10.61 7.49
N ALA A 5 -7.97 10.90 6.96
CA ALA A 5 -8.70 12.14 7.19
C ALA A 5 -9.63 12.07 8.41
N GLY A 6 -9.68 10.93 9.12
CA GLY A 6 -10.54 10.72 10.30
C GLY A 6 -11.98 10.33 9.98
N GLU A 7 -12.25 9.90 8.75
CA GLU A 7 -13.59 9.59 8.24
C GLU A 7 -13.78 8.08 8.04
N ASP A 8 -15.04 7.61 8.16
CA ASP A 8 -15.38 6.21 7.86
C ASP A 8 -15.45 5.98 6.34
N GLY A 9 -14.44 5.29 5.82
CA GLY A 9 -14.32 5.01 4.39
C GLY A 9 -15.48 4.22 3.80
N ALA A 10 -16.11 3.31 4.56
CA ALA A 10 -17.23 2.51 4.06
C ALA A 10 -18.47 3.37 3.82
N VAL A 11 -18.75 4.30 4.73
CA VAL A 11 -19.86 5.25 4.60
C VAL A 11 -19.62 6.19 3.42
N VAL A 12 -18.41 6.70 3.26
CA VAL A 12 -18.05 7.59 2.16
C VAL A 12 -18.19 6.91 0.81
N VAL A 13 -17.66 5.69 0.67
CA VAL A 13 -17.73 4.92 -0.58
C VAL A 13 -19.17 4.56 -0.93
N SER A 14 -19.99 4.15 0.05
CA SER A 14 -21.41 3.84 -0.18
C SER A 14 -22.15 5.04 -0.77
N LYS A 15 -21.96 6.22 -0.19
CA LYS A 15 -22.62 7.45 -0.63
C LYS A 15 -22.17 7.91 -2.02
N ILE A 16 -20.89 7.69 -2.37
CA ILE A 16 -20.38 7.96 -3.72
C ILE A 16 -21.01 6.98 -4.72
N ALA A 17 -21.12 5.70 -4.37
CA ALA A 17 -21.65 4.65 -5.25
C ALA A 17 -23.16 4.80 -5.56
N GLU A 18 -23.93 5.43 -4.66
CA GLU A 18 -25.35 5.76 -4.88
C GLU A 18 -25.58 6.86 -5.93
N ASN A 19 -24.55 7.63 -6.28
CA ASN A 19 -24.64 8.70 -7.25
C ASN A 19 -24.10 8.26 -8.62
N PRO A 20 -24.87 8.38 -9.72
CA PRO A 20 -24.43 7.95 -11.05
C PRO A 20 -23.44 8.90 -11.73
N SER A 21 -23.20 10.09 -11.17
CA SER A 21 -22.28 11.06 -11.77
C SER A 21 -20.82 10.62 -11.62
N TYR A 22 -20.09 10.55 -12.74
CA TYR A 22 -18.66 10.22 -12.75
C TYR A 22 -17.76 11.22 -12.02
N THR A 23 -18.22 12.47 -11.88
CA THR A 23 -17.44 13.52 -11.21
C THR A 23 -17.80 13.67 -9.73
N PHE A 24 -18.88 13.01 -9.27
CA PHE A 24 -19.27 13.08 -7.87
C PHE A 24 -18.32 12.26 -7.00
N GLY A 25 -17.82 12.90 -5.95
CA GLY A 25 -16.94 12.26 -4.99
C GLY A 25 -16.88 13.02 -3.69
N TYR A 26 -15.90 12.66 -2.86
CA TYR A 26 -15.67 13.25 -1.55
C TYR A 26 -14.29 13.89 -1.49
N ASN A 27 -14.25 15.17 -1.15
CA ASN A 27 -13.01 15.91 -0.97
C ASN A 27 -12.54 15.78 0.47
N ALA A 28 -11.54 14.93 0.69
CA ALA A 28 -11.01 14.66 2.03
C ALA A 28 -10.26 15.85 2.67
N GLN A 29 -9.94 16.90 1.91
CA GLN A 29 -9.34 18.11 2.48
C GLN A 29 -10.39 19.03 3.12
N THR A 30 -11.59 19.12 2.53
CA THR A 30 -12.67 20.00 3.01
C THR A 30 -13.78 19.26 3.76
N GLY A 31 -13.88 17.94 3.58
CA GLY A 31 -14.92 17.10 4.16
C GLY A 31 -16.25 17.12 3.38
N GLU A 32 -16.24 17.60 2.14
CA GLU A 32 -17.48 17.84 1.37
C GLU A 32 -17.67 16.86 0.22
N TYR A 33 -18.93 16.53 -0.06
CA TYR A 33 -19.32 15.79 -1.27
C TYR A 33 -19.66 16.76 -2.40
N GLY A 34 -19.22 16.47 -3.61
CA GLY A 34 -19.54 17.28 -4.77
C GLY A 34 -18.78 16.86 -6.02
N ASP A 35 -18.77 17.74 -7.02
CA ASP A 35 -18.03 17.53 -8.25
C ASP A 35 -16.52 17.75 -8.01
N LEU A 36 -15.75 16.67 -7.99
CA LEU A 36 -14.30 16.71 -7.75
C LEU A 36 -13.53 17.42 -8.87
N MET A 37 -14.03 17.38 -10.10
CA MET A 37 -13.42 18.09 -11.22
C MET A 37 -13.56 19.60 -11.03
N ALA A 38 -14.76 20.07 -10.65
CA ALA A 38 -15.01 21.48 -10.35
C ALA A 38 -14.24 21.96 -9.11
N GLN A 39 -14.02 21.08 -8.13
CA GLN A 39 -13.24 21.35 -6.92
C GLN A 39 -11.72 21.26 -7.15
N GLY A 40 -11.27 20.85 -8.34
CA GLY A 40 -9.85 20.76 -8.68
C GLY A 40 -9.10 19.55 -8.11
N VAL A 41 -9.83 18.56 -7.57
CA VAL A 41 -9.26 17.29 -7.11
C VAL A 41 -9.21 16.33 -8.30
N ILE A 42 -8.14 16.44 -9.09
CA ILE A 42 -8.01 15.76 -10.39
C ILE A 42 -6.78 14.84 -10.38
N ASP A 43 -7.01 13.56 -10.66
CA ASP A 43 -5.93 12.60 -10.82
C ASP A 43 -5.55 12.40 -12.31
N PRO A 44 -4.25 12.42 -12.67
CA PRO A 44 -3.83 12.16 -14.04
C PRO A 44 -4.17 10.73 -14.46
N VAL A 45 -4.88 10.58 -15.58
CA VAL A 45 -5.29 9.27 -16.14
C VAL A 45 -4.09 8.32 -16.29
N LYS A 46 -2.94 8.84 -16.70
CA LYS A 46 -1.71 8.04 -16.83
C LYS A 46 -1.31 7.41 -15.50
N VAL A 47 -1.36 8.15 -14.40
CA VAL A 47 -0.91 7.69 -13.08
C VAL A 47 -1.88 6.63 -12.55
N VAL A 48 -3.18 6.91 -12.54
CA VAL A 48 -4.21 5.97 -12.05
C VAL A 48 -4.18 4.65 -12.82
N ARG A 49 -4.04 4.72 -14.15
CA ARG A 49 -3.97 3.52 -15.00
C ARG A 49 -2.75 2.66 -14.69
N HIS A 50 -1.56 3.25 -14.60
CA HIS A 50 -0.35 2.47 -14.30
C HIS A 50 -0.42 1.86 -12.90
N ALA A 51 -0.84 2.64 -11.90
CA ALA A 51 -0.99 2.14 -10.53
C ALA A 51 -1.90 0.91 -10.44
N LEU A 52 -3.05 0.92 -11.14
CA LEU A 52 -3.95 -0.22 -11.18
C LEU A 52 -3.35 -1.43 -11.90
N LEU A 53 -2.73 -1.21 -13.07
CA LEU A 53 -2.15 -2.29 -13.87
C LEU A 53 -0.97 -2.96 -13.17
N ASP A 54 -0.09 -2.18 -12.56
CA ASP A 54 1.08 -2.68 -11.82
C ASP A 54 0.62 -3.49 -10.59
N ALA A 55 -0.36 -2.98 -9.85
CA ALA A 55 -0.96 -3.69 -8.72
C ALA A 55 -1.60 -5.02 -9.14
N ALA A 56 -2.41 -5.01 -10.20
CA ALA A 56 -3.04 -6.22 -10.73
C ALA A 56 -2.02 -7.23 -11.25
N SER A 57 -0.93 -6.77 -11.86
CA SER A 57 0.15 -7.64 -12.36
C SER A 57 0.85 -8.39 -11.22
N VAL A 58 1.24 -7.68 -10.15
CA VAL A 58 1.90 -8.29 -8.99
C VAL A 58 0.92 -9.19 -8.22
N ALA A 59 -0.31 -8.73 -7.99
CA ALA A 59 -1.34 -9.53 -7.32
C ALA A 59 -1.65 -10.82 -8.09
N GLY A 60 -1.74 -10.75 -9.42
CA GLY A 60 -1.95 -11.91 -10.28
C GLY A 60 -0.84 -12.95 -10.13
N LEU A 61 0.43 -12.52 -10.16
CA LEU A 61 1.57 -13.41 -9.92
C LEU A 61 1.46 -14.09 -8.55
N LEU A 62 1.24 -13.30 -7.49
CA LEU A 62 1.20 -13.78 -6.11
C LEU A 62 0.07 -14.79 -5.87
N ILE A 63 -1.14 -14.55 -6.38
CA ILE A 63 -2.29 -15.44 -6.18
C ILE A 63 -2.08 -16.81 -6.85
N THR A 64 -1.33 -16.86 -7.97
CA THR A 64 -1.04 -18.11 -8.70
C THR A 64 0.24 -18.81 -8.25
N THR A 65 0.98 -18.25 -7.28
CA THR A 65 2.22 -18.85 -6.80
C THR A 65 1.91 -19.96 -5.80
N GLU A 66 1.98 -21.21 -6.25
CA GLU A 66 1.72 -22.39 -5.40
C GLU A 66 2.89 -22.72 -4.45
N ALA A 67 4.14 -22.47 -4.88
CA ALA A 67 5.33 -22.76 -4.09
C ALA A 67 6.49 -21.81 -4.44
N MET A 68 7.38 -21.58 -3.47
CA MET A 68 8.60 -20.78 -3.62
C MET A 68 9.79 -21.56 -3.05
N VAL A 69 10.90 -21.61 -3.80
CA VAL A 69 12.17 -22.14 -3.31
C VAL A 69 13.05 -20.96 -2.91
N ALA A 70 13.44 -20.91 -1.63
CA ALA A 70 14.28 -19.85 -1.06
C ALA A 70 15.61 -20.42 -0.56
N GLU A 71 16.65 -19.58 -0.52
CA GLU A 71 17.91 -19.90 0.13
C GLU A 71 17.73 -19.97 1.66
N LEU A 72 18.45 -20.88 2.31
CA LEU A 72 18.43 -20.98 3.77
C LEU A 72 19.02 -19.69 4.38
N PRO A 73 18.37 -19.07 5.38
CA PRO A 73 18.92 -17.90 6.05
C PRO A 73 20.35 -18.16 6.52
N LYS A 74 21.29 -17.30 6.11
CA LYS A 74 22.68 -17.40 6.56
C LYS A 74 22.72 -17.22 8.08
N LYS A 75 23.36 -18.14 8.79
CA LYS A 75 23.73 -17.88 10.19
C LYS A 75 24.80 -16.78 10.18
N GLU A 76 24.48 -15.62 10.73
CA GLU A 76 25.47 -14.65 11.17
C GLU A 76 26.46 -15.38 12.08
N THR A 77 27.68 -15.64 11.59
CA THR A 77 28.76 -16.15 12.44
C THR A 77 29.13 -15.02 13.38
N SER A 78 28.73 -15.12 14.65
CA SER A 78 29.25 -14.25 15.69
C SER A 78 30.79 -14.20 15.57
N PRO A 79 31.42 -13.03 15.57
CA PRO A 79 32.86 -12.92 15.42
C PRO A 79 33.54 -13.78 16.51
N PRO A 80 34.62 -14.51 16.17
CA PRO A 80 35.32 -15.34 17.14
C PRO A 80 35.78 -14.45 18.30
N MET A 81 35.24 -14.72 19.49
CA MET A 81 35.70 -14.10 20.74
C MET A 81 37.19 -14.43 20.91
N PRO A 82 38.06 -13.44 21.19
CA PRO A 82 39.47 -13.69 21.44
C PRO A 82 39.61 -14.70 22.59
N SER A 83 40.39 -15.76 22.37
CA SER A 83 40.78 -16.68 23.43
C SER A 83 41.60 -15.91 24.46
N GLY A 84 40.95 -15.45 25.52
CA GLY A 84 41.57 -14.82 26.68
C GLY A 84 42.40 -15.86 27.42
N GLY A 85 43.69 -15.58 27.52
CA GLY A 85 44.68 -16.46 28.14
C GLY A 85 44.48 -16.70 29.62
N GLY A 86 45.17 -17.74 30.10
CA GLY A 86 45.34 -18.02 31.52
C GLY A 86 45.50 -19.53 31.78
N MET A 87 46.74 -20.01 31.86
CA MET A 87 47.40 -20.28 33.15
C MET A 87 48.75 -20.97 32.89
N ASP A 88 49.81 -20.27 33.31
CA ASP A 88 51.14 -20.79 33.56
C ASP A 88 51.09 -22.05 34.45
N PHE A 89 51.68 -23.15 33.99
CA PHE A 89 52.49 -24.14 34.74
C PHE A 89 53.25 -25.03 33.74
#